data_AF-A0A953LW23-F1
#
_entry.id   AF-A0A953LW23-F1
#
_cell.length_a   1.000
_cell.length_b   1.000
_cell.length_c   1.000
_cell.angle_alpha   90.00
_cell.angle_beta   90.00
_cell.angle_gamma   90.00
#
_symmetry.space_group_name_H-M   'P 1'
#
loop_
_entity.id
_entity.type
_entity.pdbx_description
1 polymer ?
#
loop_
_entity_poly.entity_id
_entity_poly.type
_entity_poly.pdbx_seq_one_letter_code
_entity_poly.pdbx_strand_id
1 'polypeptide(L)'
;DECQGYLQDADLLDRLVAEKLAPVKAEVAGEGWAWVESAFDIDYGTLSTFSRLFPETVFASEADQAEHETLSAEYDTLVDEDDADTDRLDEIEQRLSELQTVEQWPDETLSLAGAIVALDHAGEVRIERGLVRKGDVPKRKREDTPSNPSDLPANLVADLTAQKSAAMGAELIRQPDIALAAVVHALTLRAMYLHLNAASCLQLSTQMPHVHRLIAKPEQSASLGRIDEERSALAQMLPEDPSKLWDWCLQRTRDELLRVLAFVAANAVNAVQGKGERSDTDRLAHGAKLAQALSLDMRAWFVPGAENYFGRLNRTGVLAAIDEAQGAHAPALDKLKKTELAVRAEGLIANTGWLPALFRTPSAA
;
A
#
# COMPACT_ATOMS: atom_id res chain seq x y z
N ASP A 1 13.50 -30.09 -27.47
CA ASP A 1 14.61 -29.27 -26.92
C ASP A 1 15.36 -28.51 -28.00
N GLU A 2 14.71 -27.60 -28.73
CA GLU A 2 15.33 -26.84 -29.86
C GLU A 2 15.59 -25.35 -29.54
N CYS A 3 15.54 -24.94 -28.27
CA CYS A 3 15.78 -23.54 -27.87
C CYS A 3 16.87 -23.39 -26.79
N GLN A 4 17.94 -24.18 -26.85
CA GLN A 4 19.16 -23.90 -26.07
C GLN A 4 20.20 -23.26 -27.00
N GLY A 5 20.04 -21.97 -27.25
CA GLY A 5 21.07 -21.15 -27.90
C GLY A 5 21.99 -20.55 -26.83
N TYR A 6 23.30 -20.65 -27.04
CA TYR A 6 24.30 -19.97 -26.21
C TYR A 6 24.74 -18.68 -26.88
N LEU A 7 24.89 -17.61 -26.09
CA LEU A 7 25.55 -16.38 -26.53
C LEU A 7 27.02 -16.68 -26.85
N GLN A 8 27.41 -16.49 -28.11
CA GLN A 8 28.79 -16.70 -28.55
C GLN A 8 29.73 -15.56 -28.13
N ASP A 9 29.19 -14.36 -27.92
CA ASP A 9 29.96 -13.16 -27.59
C ASP A 9 29.13 -12.25 -26.65
N ALA A 10 29.37 -12.38 -25.34
CA ALA A 10 28.71 -11.59 -24.31
C ALA A 10 29.19 -10.12 -24.33
N ASP A 11 30.47 -9.89 -24.63
CA ASP A 11 31.06 -8.54 -24.66
C ASP A 11 30.46 -7.70 -25.79
N LEU A 12 30.14 -8.33 -26.92
CA LEU A 12 29.43 -7.68 -28.03
C LEU A 12 28.00 -7.31 -27.65
N LEU A 13 27.29 -8.19 -26.93
CA LEU A 13 25.94 -7.91 -26.45
C LEU A 13 25.94 -6.69 -25.51
N ASP A 14 26.83 -6.67 -24.53
CA ASP A 14 26.95 -5.57 -23.57
C ASP A 14 27.24 -4.23 -24.27
N ARG A 15 28.10 -4.26 -25.31
CA ARG A 15 28.40 -3.08 -26.12
C ARG A 15 27.17 -2.58 -26.88
N LEU A 16 26.45 -3.48 -27.54
CA LEU A 16 25.24 -3.13 -28.31
C LEU A 16 24.12 -2.59 -27.41
N VAL A 17 23.96 -3.16 -26.21
CA VAL A 17 23.00 -2.67 -25.21
C VAL A 17 23.41 -1.28 -24.74
N ALA A 18 24.68 -1.05 -24.40
CA ALA A 18 25.17 0.26 -24.01
C ALA A 18 24.97 1.31 -25.11
N GLU A 19 25.24 0.96 -26.38
CA GLU A 19 25.02 1.84 -27.53
C GLU A 19 23.53 2.16 -27.73
N LYS A 20 22.63 1.17 -27.57
CA LYS A 20 21.18 1.39 -27.69
C LYS A 20 20.59 2.21 -26.54
N LEU A 21 21.12 2.06 -25.33
CA LEU A 21 20.65 2.81 -24.16
C LEU A 21 21.26 4.22 -24.08
N ALA A 22 22.36 4.49 -24.78
CA ALA A 22 23.03 5.80 -24.80
C ALA A 22 22.11 7.00 -25.12
N PRO A 23 21.24 6.96 -26.16
CA PRO A 23 20.33 8.09 -26.43
C PRO A 23 19.33 8.33 -25.30
N VAL A 24 18.73 7.27 -24.75
CA VAL A 24 17.78 7.38 -23.64
C VAL A 24 18.48 7.88 -22.38
N LYS A 25 19.69 7.38 -22.10
CA LYS A 25 20.52 7.85 -21.00
C LYS A 25 20.78 9.36 -21.11
N ALA A 26 21.03 9.87 -22.31
CA ALA A 26 21.23 11.29 -22.56
C ALA A 26 19.95 12.11 -22.36
N GLU A 27 18.79 11.60 -22.78
CA GLU A 27 17.48 12.22 -22.53
C GLU A 27 17.21 12.33 -21.03
N VAL A 28 17.39 11.23 -20.29
CA VAL A 28 17.20 11.20 -18.84
C VAL A 28 18.22 12.09 -18.12
N ALA A 29 19.46 12.15 -18.60
CA ALA A 29 20.45 13.08 -18.04
C ALA A 29 20.05 14.56 -18.23
N GLY A 30 19.28 14.87 -19.27
CA GLY A 30 18.70 16.20 -19.49
C GLY A 30 17.66 16.62 -18.45
N GLU A 31 17.13 15.67 -17.66
CA GLU A 31 16.16 15.94 -16.59
C GLU A 31 16.80 16.53 -15.31
N GLY A 32 18.14 16.53 -15.21
CA GLY A 32 18.87 17.15 -14.08
C GLY A 32 19.27 16.20 -12.95
N TRP A 33 19.12 14.89 -13.12
CA TRP A 33 19.56 13.88 -12.14
C TRP A 33 21.06 13.94 -11.81
N ALA A 34 21.41 13.75 -10.55
CA ALA A 34 22.80 13.77 -10.05
C ALA A 34 23.70 12.74 -10.74
N TRP A 35 23.11 11.61 -11.11
CA TRP A 35 23.76 10.58 -11.92
C TRP A 35 22.72 9.84 -12.75
N VAL A 36 23.14 9.39 -13.94
CA VAL A 36 22.36 8.46 -14.75
C VAL A 36 23.26 7.31 -15.16
N GLU A 37 22.83 6.09 -14.90
CA GLU A 37 23.55 4.87 -15.27
C GLU A 37 22.73 4.02 -16.23
N SER A 38 23.43 3.26 -17.05
CA SER A 38 22.83 2.26 -17.94
C SER A 38 23.17 0.87 -17.40
N ALA A 39 22.16 0.01 -17.23
CA ALA A 39 22.33 -1.37 -16.81
C ALA A 39 21.72 -2.33 -17.83
N PHE A 40 22.22 -3.56 -17.89
CA PHE A 40 21.64 -4.59 -18.75
C PHE A 40 20.24 -5.02 -18.25
N ASP A 41 20.09 -5.17 -16.94
CA ASP A 41 18.83 -5.49 -16.26
C ASP A 41 18.81 -4.82 -14.87
N ILE A 42 17.61 -4.59 -14.33
CA ILE A 42 17.38 -4.09 -12.97
C ILE A 42 16.64 -5.17 -12.20
N ASP A 43 17.41 -6.03 -11.54
CA ASP A 43 16.87 -7.01 -10.61
C ASP A 43 16.58 -6.40 -9.22
N TYR A 44 15.83 -7.16 -8.42
CA TYR A 44 15.51 -6.75 -7.05
C TYR A 44 16.77 -6.56 -6.19
N GLY A 45 17.83 -7.34 -6.45
CA GLY A 45 19.10 -7.24 -5.74
C GLY A 45 19.72 -5.86 -5.91
N THR A 46 19.84 -5.42 -7.16
CA THR A 46 20.30 -4.09 -7.57
C THR A 46 19.47 -3.00 -6.92
N LEU A 47 18.15 -3.02 -7.04
CA LEU A 47 17.28 -1.99 -6.45
C LEU A 47 17.37 -1.91 -4.93
N SER A 48 17.53 -3.04 -4.24
CA SER A 48 17.66 -3.08 -2.77
C SER A 48 18.95 -2.41 -2.25
N THR A 49 19.90 -2.09 -3.13
CA THR A 49 21.11 -1.34 -2.79
C THR A 49 20.88 0.17 -2.74
N PHE A 50 19.76 0.67 -3.26
CA PHE A 50 19.40 2.08 -3.27
C PHE A 50 18.24 2.38 -2.30
N SER A 51 18.20 3.60 -1.81
CA SER A 51 16.98 4.20 -1.23
C SER A 51 16.20 4.89 -2.35
N ARG A 52 14.87 5.01 -2.23
CA ARG A 52 14.03 5.64 -3.26
C ARG A 52 13.41 6.93 -2.76
N LEU A 53 13.50 7.98 -3.56
CA LEU A 53 12.73 9.23 -3.46
C LEU A 53 11.66 9.24 -4.54
N PHE A 54 10.61 10.01 -4.31
CA PHE A 54 9.42 10.07 -5.15
C PHE A 54 9.18 11.53 -5.58
N PRO A 55 8.51 11.76 -6.73
CA PRO A 55 8.13 13.10 -7.11
C PRO A 55 7.09 13.65 -6.11
N GLU A 56 7.06 14.97 -5.99
CA GLU A 56 6.07 15.68 -5.20
C GLU A 56 4.92 16.10 -6.11
N THR A 57 3.70 16.03 -5.58
CA THR A 57 2.50 16.51 -6.30
C THR A 57 2.37 18.00 -6.06
N VAL A 58 2.49 18.79 -7.12
CA VAL A 58 2.37 20.25 -7.09
C VAL A 58 1.21 20.68 -7.98
N PHE A 59 0.66 21.87 -7.77
CA PHE A 59 -0.34 22.42 -8.68
C PHE A 59 0.29 22.67 -10.06
N ALA A 60 -0.49 22.41 -11.12
CA ALA A 60 -0.04 22.56 -12.49
C ALA A 60 0.26 24.02 -12.85
N SER A 61 -0.35 24.97 -12.13
CA SER A 61 -0.11 26.40 -12.29
C SER A 61 -0.19 27.16 -10.96
N GLU A 62 0.47 28.33 -10.91
CA GLU A 62 0.32 29.27 -9.79
C GLU A 62 -1.13 29.75 -9.62
N ALA A 63 -1.91 29.77 -10.72
CA ALA A 63 -3.32 30.12 -10.70
C ALA A 63 -4.15 29.05 -9.98
N ASP A 64 -3.90 27.77 -10.27
CA ASP A 64 -4.56 26.65 -9.58
C ASP A 64 -4.18 26.63 -8.09
N GLN A 65 -2.92 26.92 -7.76
CA GLN A 65 -2.49 27.05 -6.37
C GLN A 65 -3.20 28.20 -5.65
N ALA A 66 -3.25 29.39 -6.26
CA ALA A 66 -3.90 30.56 -5.66
C ALA A 66 -5.42 30.35 -5.50
N GLU A 67 -6.05 29.67 -6.47
CA GLU A 67 -7.46 29.28 -6.38
C GLU A 67 -7.68 28.26 -5.25
N HIS A 68 -6.81 27.26 -5.12
CA HIS A 68 -6.84 26.30 -4.01
C HIS A 68 -6.74 26.99 -2.65
N GLU A 69 -5.75 27.87 -2.47
CA GLU A 69 -5.54 28.60 -1.21
C GLU A 69 -6.74 29.48 -0.86
N THR A 70 -7.35 30.14 -1.85
CA THR A 70 -8.54 30.99 -1.68
C THR A 70 -9.74 30.14 -1.26
N LEU A 71 -10.03 29.07 -2.01
CA LEU A 71 -11.17 28.19 -1.75
C LEU A 71 -11.03 27.42 -0.44
N SER A 72 -9.82 26.97 -0.09
CA SER A 72 -9.56 26.30 1.19
C SER A 72 -9.79 27.24 2.37
N ALA A 73 -9.36 28.52 2.27
CA ALA A 73 -9.61 29.50 3.32
C ALA A 73 -11.10 29.86 3.45
N GLU A 74 -11.83 29.89 2.33
CA GLU A 74 -13.29 30.07 2.32
C GLU A 74 -13.99 28.88 2.98
N TYR A 75 -13.59 27.66 2.63
CA TYR A 75 -14.10 26.41 3.23
C TYR A 75 -13.87 26.38 4.74
N ASP A 76 -12.64 26.63 5.20
CA ASP A 76 -12.30 26.64 6.64
C ASP A 76 -13.14 27.66 7.42
N THR A 77 -13.41 28.82 6.82
CA THR A 77 -14.25 29.85 7.45
C THR A 77 -15.71 29.40 7.54
N LEU A 78 -16.26 28.80 6.47
CA LEU A 78 -17.65 28.39 6.39
C LEU A 78 -17.97 27.18 7.29
N VAL A 79 -17.03 26.25 7.44
CA VAL A 79 -17.21 25.07 8.30
C VAL A 79 -17.30 25.43 9.79
N ASP A 80 -16.67 26.52 10.21
CA ASP A 80 -16.69 27.00 11.59
C ASP A 80 -17.96 27.83 11.92
N GLU A 81 -18.84 28.09 10.95
CA GLU A 81 -20.10 28.82 11.17
C GLU A 81 -21.25 27.90 11.60
N ASP A 82 -22.03 28.31 12.62
CA ASP A 82 -23.14 27.52 13.19
C ASP A 82 -24.29 27.25 12.18
N ASP A 83 -24.41 28.06 11.13
CA ASP A 83 -25.38 27.96 10.02
C ASP A 83 -24.64 27.81 8.67
N ALA A 84 -23.62 26.94 8.62
CA ALA A 84 -22.82 26.71 7.41
C ALA A 84 -23.68 26.42 6.17
N ASP A 85 -23.42 27.15 5.07
CA ASP A 85 -24.06 26.93 3.79
C ASP A 85 -23.53 25.64 3.14
N THR A 86 -24.27 24.55 3.33
CA THR A 86 -23.89 23.22 2.83
C THR A 86 -23.78 23.17 1.30
N ASP A 87 -24.63 23.91 0.59
CA ASP A 87 -24.58 23.94 -0.88
C ASP A 87 -23.29 24.63 -1.35
N ARG A 88 -22.87 25.69 -0.65
CA ARG A 88 -21.60 26.36 -0.93
C ARG A 88 -20.38 25.52 -0.60
N LEU A 89 -20.42 24.75 0.48
CA LEU A 89 -19.34 23.82 0.84
C LEU A 89 -19.16 22.74 -0.24
N ASP A 90 -20.26 22.14 -0.72
CA ASP A 90 -20.23 21.14 -1.79
C ASP A 90 -19.65 21.71 -3.10
N GLU A 91 -20.01 22.95 -3.46
CA GLU A 91 -19.44 23.66 -4.62
C GLU A 91 -17.92 23.87 -4.48
N ILE A 92 -17.46 24.26 -3.29
CA ILE A 92 -16.03 24.48 -3.01
C ILE A 92 -15.27 23.16 -3.09
N GLU A 93 -15.77 22.09 -2.47
CA GLU A 93 -15.16 20.76 -2.53
C GLU A 93 -15.07 20.25 -3.98
N GLN A 94 -16.14 20.41 -4.76
CA GLN A 94 -16.14 20.06 -6.18
C GLN A 94 -15.05 20.83 -6.91
N ARG A 95 -14.98 22.16 -6.71
CA ARG A 95 -14.02 23.00 -7.41
C ARG A 95 -12.57 22.69 -7.03
N LEU A 96 -12.29 22.42 -5.75
CA LEU A 96 -10.98 21.97 -5.27
C LEU A 96 -10.55 20.65 -5.93
N SER A 97 -11.50 19.74 -6.17
CA SER A 97 -11.21 18.45 -6.83
C SER A 97 -10.89 18.56 -8.32
N GLU A 98 -11.31 19.66 -8.97
CA GLU A 98 -11.06 19.93 -10.40
C GLU A 98 -9.69 20.57 -10.65
N LEU A 99 -9.01 21.06 -9.60
CA LEU A 99 -7.72 21.72 -9.74
C LEU A 99 -6.65 20.74 -10.21
N GLN A 100 -5.92 21.14 -11.25
CA GLN A 100 -4.95 20.27 -11.90
C GLN A 100 -3.65 20.24 -11.08
N THR A 101 -3.15 19.03 -10.82
CA THR A 101 -1.83 18.81 -10.22
C THR A 101 -0.93 18.02 -11.16
N VAL A 102 0.37 18.19 -11.00
CA VAL A 102 1.41 17.48 -11.75
C VAL A 102 2.43 16.90 -10.79
N GLU A 103 3.09 15.83 -11.21
CA GLU A 103 4.24 15.28 -10.49
C GLU A 103 5.50 16.03 -10.90
N GLN A 104 6.16 16.65 -9.94
CA GLN A 104 7.42 17.35 -10.13
C GLN A 104 8.49 16.76 -9.22
N TRP A 105 9.70 16.60 -9.76
CA TRP A 105 10.86 16.26 -8.96
C TRP A 105 11.48 17.53 -8.37
N PRO A 106 11.56 17.67 -7.04
CA PRO A 106 12.21 18.83 -6.44
C PRO A 106 13.68 18.90 -6.85
N ASP A 107 14.21 20.11 -7.03
CA ASP A 107 15.62 20.33 -7.39
C ASP A 107 16.57 19.67 -6.38
N GLU A 108 16.21 19.68 -5.09
CA GLU A 108 16.95 18.98 -4.04
C GLU A 108 17.02 17.48 -4.31
N THR A 109 15.92 16.86 -4.78
CA THR A 109 15.86 15.44 -5.13
C THR A 109 16.68 15.17 -6.39
N LEU A 110 16.55 15.99 -7.43
CA LEU A 110 17.33 15.87 -8.66
C LEU A 110 18.84 15.96 -8.39
N SER A 111 19.26 16.84 -7.48
CA SER A 111 20.67 17.03 -7.10
C SER A 111 21.30 15.86 -6.33
N LEU A 112 20.47 14.94 -5.84
CA LEU A 112 20.87 13.88 -4.91
C LEU A 112 20.65 12.47 -5.48
N ALA A 113 19.46 12.26 -6.02
CA ALA A 113 19.05 11.00 -6.59
C ALA A 113 19.52 10.88 -8.03
N GLY A 114 19.56 9.66 -8.52
CA GLY A 114 19.83 9.37 -9.91
C GLY A 114 18.77 8.49 -10.54
N ALA A 115 19.05 8.13 -11.78
CA ALA A 115 18.22 7.23 -12.55
C ALA A 115 19.03 6.08 -13.14
N ILE A 116 18.43 4.90 -13.20
CA ILE A 116 18.96 3.77 -13.96
C ILE A 116 18.09 3.57 -15.18
N VAL A 117 18.71 3.58 -16.35
CA VAL A 117 18.11 3.18 -17.62
C VAL A 117 18.55 1.75 -17.89
N ALA A 118 17.62 0.83 -18.10
CA ALA A 118 17.94 -0.56 -18.41
C ALA A 118 17.01 -1.13 -19.46
N LEU A 119 17.32 -2.35 -19.91
CA LEU A 119 16.38 -3.15 -20.65
C LEU A 119 15.61 -4.03 -19.67
N ASP A 120 14.31 -4.17 -19.89
CA ASP A 120 13.53 -5.19 -19.21
C ASP A 120 13.69 -6.55 -19.91
N HIS A 121 13.07 -7.58 -19.35
CA HIS A 121 13.12 -8.93 -19.91
C HIS A 121 12.48 -9.05 -21.31
N ALA A 122 11.70 -8.07 -21.76
CA ALA A 122 11.14 -8.00 -23.10
C ALA A 122 12.07 -7.25 -24.08
N GLY A 123 13.18 -6.68 -23.59
CA GLY A 123 14.10 -5.85 -24.37
C GLY A 123 13.63 -4.42 -24.55
N GLU A 124 12.62 -3.99 -23.78
CA GLU A 124 12.11 -2.63 -23.78
C GLU A 124 12.84 -1.78 -22.75
N VAL A 125 12.90 -0.47 -23.01
CA VAL A 125 13.60 0.47 -22.14
C VAL A 125 12.79 0.71 -20.86
N ARG A 126 13.40 0.43 -19.71
CA ARG A 126 12.89 0.72 -18.37
C ARG A 126 13.74 1.79 -17.71
N ILE A 127 13.09 2.80 -17.14
CA ILE A 127 13.77 3.91 -16.45
C ILE A 127 13.30 3.96 -15.01
N GLU A 128 14.22 3.73 -14.07
CA GLU A 128 13.98 3.84 -12.63
C GLU A 128 14.57 5.14 -12.12
N ARG A 129 13.72 6.12 -11.80
CA ARG A 129 14.08 7.45 -11.28
C ARG A 129 14.06 7.48 -9.74
N GLY A 130 14.70 8.48 -9.15
CA GLY A 130 14.66 8.73 -7.71
C GLY A 130 15.54 7.80 -6.87
N LEU A 131 16.62 7.24 -7.43
CA LEU A 131 17.49 6.29 -6.75
C LEU A 131 18.63 7.00 -6.00
N VAL A 132 18.70 6.82 -4.68
CA VAL A 132 19.74 7.40 -3.82
C VAL A 132 20.69 6.30 -3.37
N ARG A 133 22.00 6.50 -3.59
CA ARG A 133 23.04 5.57 -3.13
C ARG A 133 23.07 5.54 -1.60
N LYS A 134 23.32 4.37 -0.99
CA LYS A 134 23.34 4.19 0.47
C LYS A 134 24.29 5.13 1.23
N GLY A 135 25.34 5.67 0.59
CA GLY A 135 26.26 6.63 1.18
C GLY A 135 25.79 8.10 1.12
N ASP A 136 24.88 8.41 0.19
CA ASP A 136 24.46 9.77 -0.12
C ASP A 136 23.10 10.10 0.48
N VAL A 137 22.49 9.20 1.25
CA VAL A 137 21.22 9.47 1.93
C VAL A 137 21.40 10.71 2.82
N PRO A 138 20.75 11.85 2.51
CA PRO A 138 20.77 12.99 3.40
C PRO A 138 20.16 12.47 4.70
N LYS A 139 20.84 12.74 5.82
CA LYS A 139 20.13 12.81 7.09
C LYS A 139 19.18 13.98 6.92
N ARG A 140 18.00 13.74 6.37
CA ARG A 140 16.91 14.71 6.35
C ARG A 140 16.76 15.10 7.82
N LYS A 141 17.25 16.29 8.19
CA LYS A 141 16.68 16.98 9.32
C LYS A 141 15.23 17.05 8.92
N ARG A 142 14.38 16.36 9.67
CA ARG A 142 12.97 16.65 9.65
C ARG A 142 12.92 18.16 9.79
N GLU A 143 12.52 18.86 8.74
CA GLU A 143 11.63 19.96 9.01
C GLU A 143 10.49 19.28 9.74
N ASP A 144 10.40 19.60 11.02
CA ASP A 144 9.23 19.32 11.81
C ASP A 144 8.10 20.13 11.16
N THR A 145 7.60 19.66 10.00
CA THR A 145 6.16 19.65 9.77
C THR A 145 5.62 19.12 11.10
N PRO A 146 4.85 19.94 11.85
CA PRO A 146 4.40 19.53 13.15
C PRO A 146 3.66 18.22 12.92
N SER A 147 4.28 17.12 13.36
CA SER A 147 3.61 15.84 13.36
C SER A 147 2.40 16.09 14.23
N ASN A 148 1.23 16.07 13.61
CA ASN A 148 0.01 16.21 14.37
C ASN A 148 0.09 15.13 15.45
N PRO A 149 -0.30 15.43 16.70
CA PRO A 149 -0.23 14.47 17.79
C PRO A 149 -1.01 13.15 17.53
N SER A 150 -1.75 13.08 16.40
CA SER A 150 -2.46 11.94 15.82
C SER A 150 -1.65 11.06 14.83
N ASP A 151 -0.43 11.42 14.43
CA ASP A 151 0.33 10.59 13.47
C ASP A 151 0.84 9.30 14.12
N LEU A 152 0.31 8.17 13.67
CA LEU A 152 0.72 6.85 14.13
C LEU A 152 2.18 6.56 13.74
N PRO A 153 2.98 5.90 14.62
CA PRO A 153 4.31 5.44 14.24
C PRO A 153 4.31 4.57 12.98
N ALA A 154 5.24 4.77 12.04
CA ALA A 154 5.25 4.07 10.76
C ALA A 154 5.28 2.52 10.87
N ASN A 155 5.93 1.98 11.91
CA ASN A 155 5.92 0.54 12.20
C ASN A 155 4.57 0.05 12.75
N LEU A 156 3.81 0.92 13.43
CA LEU A 156 2.45 0.64 13.84
C LEU A 156 1.50 0.72 12.64
N VAL A 157 1.66 1.70 11.74
CA VAL A 157 0.90 1.77 10.48
C VAL A 157 1.08 0.50 9.65
N ALA A 158 2.32 0.05 9.45
CA ALA A 158 2.60 -1.18 8.69
C ALA A 158 2.00 -2.43 9.33
N ASP A 159 2.10 -2.58 10.66
CA ASP A 159 1.50 -3.71 11.38
C ASP A 159 -0.03 -3.69 11.31
N LEU A 160 -0.67 -2.54 11.57
CA LEU A 160 -2.12 -2.42 11.51
C LEU A 160 -2.62 -2.70 10.08
N THR A 161 -2.04 -2.07 9.06
CA THR A 161 -2.45 -2.33 7.67
C THR A 161 -2.17 -3.78 7.21
N ALA A 162 -1.16 -4.45 7.76
CA ALA A 162 -0.95 -5.90 7.58
C ALA A 162 -2.06 -6.74 8.25
N GLN A 163 -2.48 -6.40 9.46
CA GLN A 163 -3.61 -7.07 10.13
C GLN A 163 -4.92 -6.86 9.38
N LYS A 164 -5.17 -5.65 8.87
CA LYS A 164 -6.34 -5.34 8.02
C LYS A 164 -6.31 -6.16 6.73
N SER A 165 -5.15 -6.24 6.06
CA SER A 165 -4.97 -7.05 4.85
C SER A 165 -5.26 -8.54 5.11
N ALA A 166 -4.79 -9.07 6.25
CA ALA A 166 -5.07 -10.45 6.64
C ALA A 166 -6.57 -10.68 6.93
N ALA A 167 -7.24 -9.72 7.58
CA ALA A 167 -8.68 -9.79 7.82
C ALA A 167 -9.51 -9.76 6.53
N MET A 168 -9.12 -8.93 5.56
CA MET A 168 -9.70 -8.92 4.21
C MET A 168 -9.55 -10.28 3.53
N GLY A 169 -8.37 -10.90 3.62
CA GLY A 169 -8.15 -12.26 3.12
C GLY A 169 -9.08 -13.29 3.78
N ALA A 170 -9.20 -13.25 5.11
CA ALA A 170 -10.06 -14.17 5.86
C ALA A 170 -11.56 -14.01 5.54
N GLU A 171 -12.02 -12.80 5.22
CA GLU A 171 -13.39 -12.54 4.76
C GLU A 171 -13.59 -12.98 3.30
N LEU A 172 -12.61 -12.70 2.43
CA LEU A 172 -12.67 -13.03 1.00
C LEU A 172 -12.80 -14.54 0.74
N ILE A 173 -12.19 -15.39 1.59
CA ILE A 173 -12.33 -16.86 1.50
C ILE A 173 -13.81 -17.28 1.54
N ARG A 174 -14.64 -16.57 2.30
CA ARG A 174 -16.07 -16.91 2.51
C ARG A 174 -16.99 -16.31 1.45
N GLN A 175 -16.47 -15.51 0.52
CA GLN A 175 -17.28 -14.78 -0.48
C GLN A 175 -16.76 -15.06 -1.91
N PRO A 176 -17.05 -16.24 -2.49
CA PRO A 176 -16.45 -16.68 -3.75
C PRO A 176 -16.78 -15.80 -4.96
N ASP A 177 -17.96 -15.17 -4.99
CA ASP A 177 -18.35 -14.26 -6.07
C ASP A 177 -17.53 -12.96 -6.05
N ILE A 178 -17.28 -12.40 -4.86
CA ILE A 178 -16.40 -11.23 -4.71
C ILE A 178 -14.96 -11.60 -5.06
N ALA A 179 -14.50 -12.79 -4.67
CA ALA A 179 -13.17 -13.26 -5.04
C ALA A 179 -13.00 -13.44 -6.55
N LEU A 180 -14.02 -13.99 -7.23
CA LEU A 180 -14.03 -14.06 -8.70
C LEU A 180 -13.95 -12.66 -9.31
N ALA A 181 -14.75 -11.71 -8.83
CA ALA A 181 -14.73 -10.33 -9.31
C ALA A 181 -13.36 -9.68 -9.09
N ALA A 182 -12.73 -9.86 -7.92
CA ALA A 182 -11.41 -9.33 -7.59
C ALA A 182 -10.30 -9.92 -8.49
N VAL A 183 -10.35 -11.23 -8.77
CA VAL A 183 -9.41 -11.90 -9.69
C VAL A 183 -9.61 -11.38 -11.11
N VAL A 184 -10.86 -11.33 -11.60
CA VAL A 184 -11.16 -10.80 -12.94
C VAL A 184 -10.68 -9.36 -13.07
N HIS A 185 -10.99 -8.49 -12.10
CA HIS A 185 -10.50 -7.11 -12.06
C HIS A 185 -8.97 -7.04 -12.16
N ALA A 186 -8.24 -7.78 -11.31
CA ALA A 186 -6.78 -7.76 -11.31
C ALA A 186 -6.18 -8.25 -12.65
N LEU A 187 -6.77 -9.29 -13.25
CA LEU A 187 -6.31 -9.83 -14.53
C LEU A 187 -6.69 -8.92 -15.71
N THR A 188 -7.86 -8.30 -15.68
CA THR A 188 -8.30 -7.33 -16.69
C THR A 188 -7.46 -6.06 -16.65
N LEU A 189 -7.12 -5.55 -15.45
CA LEU A 189 -6.17 -4.44 -15.30
C LEU A 189 -4.84 -4.76 -16.00
N ARG A 190 -4.29 -5.94 -15.74
CA ARG A 190 -3.04 -6.39 -16.38
C ARG A 190 -3.19 -6.60 -17.89
N ALA A 191 -4.33 -7.10 -18.36
CA ALA A 191 -4.52 -7.50 -19.76
C ALA A 191 -4.96 -6.34 -20.67
N MET A 192 -5.69 -5.35 -20.15
CA MET A 192 -6.36 -4.32 -20.96
C MET A 192 -5.86 -2.90 -20.70
N TYR A 193 -5.13 -2.65 -19.61
CA TYR A 193 -4.57 -1.34 -19.26
C TYR A 193 -3.03 -1.41 -19.36
N LEU A 194 -2.56 -1.69 -20.57
CA LEU A 194 -1.20 -2.10 -20.95
C LEU A 194 -0.18 -0.95 -20.88
N HIS A 195 0.43 -0.73 -19.72
CA HIS A 195 1.75 -0.07 -19.64
C HIS A 195 2.80 -0.85 -18.81
N LEU A 196 2.51 -2.05 -18.31
CA LEU A 196 3.52 -2.95 -17.72
C LEU A 196 3.21 -4.43 -17.99
N ASN A 197 3.92 -4.99 -18.97
CA ASN A 197 4.21 -6.41 -19.21
C ASN A 197 3.05 -7.40 -19.45
N ALA A 198 3.01 -7.92 -20.68
CA ALA A 198 2.42 -9.22 -21.00
C ALA A 198 3.36 -10.03 -21.91
N ALA A 199 3.62 -11.29 -21.56
CA ALA A 199 3.81 -12.38 -22.52
C ALA A 199 3.56 -13.75 -21.86
N SER A 200 2.32 -14.23 -21.89
CA SER A 200 1.94 -15.66 -21.73
C SER A 200 0.64 -15.94 -22.48
N CYS A 201 0.34 -17.19 -22.84
CA CYS A 201 -1.03 -17.57 -23.19
C CYS A 201 -1.96 -17.68 -21.96
N LEU A 202 -1.40 -17.66 -20.74
CA LEU A 202 -2.05 -17.25 -19.48
C LEU A 202 -0.98 -16.89 -18.42
N GLN A 203 -0.90 -15.65 -17.95
CA GLN A 203 0.08 -15.22 -16.93
C GLN A 203 -0.62 -14.74 -15.65
N LEU A 204 -0.39 -15.43 -14.54
CA LEU A 204 -0.91 -15.13 -13.20
C LEU A 204 0.28 -14.96 -12.25
N SER A 205 0.45 -13.78 -11.63
CA SER A 205 1.45 -13.57 -10.57
C SER A 205 0.73 -13.26 -9.26
N THR A 206 0.74 -14.22 -8.34
CA THR A 206 0.39 -13.97 -6.93
C THR A 206 1.69 -13.88 -6.15
N GLN A 207 2.37 -12.73 -6.17
CA GLN A 207 3.34 -12.45 -5.11
C GLN A 207 2.55 -12.37 -3.81
N MET A 208 2.59 -13.45 -3.03
CA MET A 208 1.88 -13.50 -1.77
C MET A 208 2.58 -12.56 -0.80
N PRO A 209 1.91 -11.48 -0.34
CA PRO A 209 2.51 -10.59 0.63
C PRO A 209 2.75 -11.40 1.90
N HIS A 210 3.99 -11.38 2.40
CA HIS A 210 4.33 -12.02 3.67
C HIS A 210 3.84 -11.17 4.86
N VAL A 211 2.52 -10.92 4.92
CA VAL A 211 1.89 -10.05 5.94
C VAL A 211 2.20 -10.52 7.36
N HIS A 212 2.35 -11.84 7.57
CA HIS A 212 2.77 -12.42 8.84
C HIS A 212 4.12 -11.88 9.35
N ARG A 213 5.04 -11.43 8.48
CA ARG A 213 6.33 -10.85 8.87
C ARG A 213 6.22 -9.41 9.36
N LEU A 214 5.11 -8.75 9.03
CA LEU A 214 4.83 -7.36 9.38
C LEU A 214 3.89 -7.27 10.58
N ILE A 215 3.14 -8.34 10.87
CA ILE A 215 2.33 -8.45 12.07
C ILE A 215 3.23 -8.67 13.28
N ALA A 216 3.10 -7.86 14.32
CA ALA A 216 3.98 -7.89 15.49
C ALA A 216 3.93 -9.23 16.26
N LYS A 217 2.77 -9.88 16.28
CA LYS A 217 2.52 -11.17 16.94
C LYS A 217 1.62 -12.05 16.06
N PRO A 218 2.17 -12.65 14.99
CA PRO A 218 1.37 -13.39 14.02
C PRO A 218 0.63 -14.58 14.65
N GLU A 219 1.20 -15.22 15.67
CA GLU A 219 0.60 -16.34 16.40
C GLU A 219 -0.66 -15.96 17.19
N GLN A 220 -0.89 -14.67 17.45
CA GLN A 220 -2.07 -14.16 18.15
C GLN A 220 -3.10 -13.56 17.19
N SER A 221 -2.82 -13.58 15.87
CA SER A 221 -3.71 -13.00 14.86
C SER A 221 -4.86 -13.94 14.55
N ALA A 222 -6.08 -13.54 14.91
CA ALA A 222 -7.29 -14.30 14.62
C ALA A 222 -7.52 -14.50 13.10
N SER A 223 -7.16 -13.50 12.28
CA SER A 223 -7.30 -13.58 10.82
C SER A 223 -6.32 -14.58 10.21
N LEU A 224 -5.06 -14.62 10.67
CA LEU A 224 -4.10 -15.63 10.22
C LEU A 224 -4.53 -17.04 10.66
N GLY A 225 -4.98 -17.21 11.91
CA GLY A 225 -5.51 -18.49 12.39
C GLY A 225 -6.67 -18.99 11.52
N ARG A 226 -7.60 -18.10 11.14
CA ARG A 226 -8.70 -18.45 10.23
C ARG A 226 -8.23 -18.89 8.85
N ILE A 227 -7.24 -18.21 8.28
CA ILE A 227 -6.67 -18.57 6.98
C ILE A 227 -6.01 -19.96 7.04
N ASP A 228 -5.34 -20.29 8.13
CA ASP A 228 -4.67 -21.58 8.31
C ASP A 228 -5.65 -22.75 8.55
N GLU A 229 -6.77 -22.50 9.24
CA GLU A 229 -7.89 -23.44 9.34
C GLU A 229 -8.44 -23.79 7.95
N GLU A 230 -8.72 -22.78 7.13
CA GLU A 230 -9.25 -22.96 5.78
C GLU A 230 -8.22 -23.62 4.85
N ARG A 231 -6.94 -23.29 4.98
CA ARG A 231 -5.85 -23.98 4.29
C ARG A 231 -5.85 -25.47 4.61
N SER A 232 -6.01 -25.81 5.88
CA SER A 232 -6.03 -27.20 6.34
C SER A 232 -7.25 -27.95 5.83
N ALA A 233 -8.42 -27.31 5.82
CA ALA A 233 -9.65 -27.87 5.27
C ALA A 233 -9.54 -28.13 3.75
N LEU A 234 -9.00 -27.16 2.99
CA LEU A 234 -8.79 -27.31 1.56
C LEU A 234 -7.74 -28.37 1.23
N ALA A 235 -6.66 -28.47 2.02
CA ALA A 235 -5.63 -29.49 1.83
C ALA A 235 -6.19 -30.92 1.93
N GLN A 236 -7.24 -31.15 2.73
CA GLN A 236 -7.91 -32.46 2.82
C GLN A 236 -8.75 -32.79 1.56
N MET A 237 -9.18 -31.79 0.80
CA MET A 237 -9.97 -31.96 -0.43
C MET A 237 -9.09 -32.10 -1.68
N LEU A 238 -7.92 -31.48 -1.65
CA LEU A 238 -6.97 -31.47 -2.76
C LEU A 238 -6.25 -32.81 -2.88
N PRO A 239 -5.86 -33.21 -4.10
CA PRO A 239 -5.06 -34.41 -4.30
C PRO A 239 -3.67 -34.24 -3.66
N GLU A 240 -3.16 -35.29 -3.00
CA GLU A 240 -1.80 -35.30 -2.42
C GLU A 240 -0.71 -35.16 -3.48
N ASP A 241 -0.95 -35.69 -4.69
CA ASP A 241 -0.05 -35.62 -5.83
C ASP A 241 -0.37 -34.39 -6.70
N PRO A 242 0.51 -33.38 -6.78
CA PRO A 242 0.28 -32.16 -7.56
C PRO A 242 0.00 -32.42 -9.04
N SER A 243 0.53 -33.49 -9.62
CA SER A 243 0.31 -33.83 -11.04
C SER A 243 -1.16 -34.14 -11.35
N LYS A 244 -1.95 -34.54 -10.34
CA LYS A 244 -3.38 -34.87 -10.46
C LYS A 244 -4.30 -33.68 -10.25
N LEU A 245 -3.76 -32.51 -9.86
CA LEU A 245 -4.56 -31.32 -9.58
C LEU A 245 -5.35 -30.85 -10.81
N TRP A 246 -4.75 -30.92 -11.99
CA TRP A 246 -5.39 -30.54 -13.24
C TRP A 246 -6.65 -31.37 -13.51
N ASP A 247 -6.52 -32.70 -13.47
CA ASP A 247 -7.64 -33.62 -13.69
C ASP A 247 -8.69 -33.50 -12.59
N TRP A 248 -8.27 -33.28 -11.34
CA TRP A 248 -9.16 -32.99 -10.22
C TRP A 248 -10.02 -31.75 -10.52
N CYS A 249 -9.40 -30.65 -10.95
CA CYS A 249 -10.10 -29.40 -11.26
C CYS A 249 -11.16 -29.57 -12.35
N LEU A 250 -10.83 -30.29 -13.44
CA LEU A 250 -11.77 -30.55 -14.54
C LEU A 250 -13.00 -31.36 -14.12
N GLN A 251 -12.88 -32.13 -13.04
CA GLN A 251 -13.94 -32.99 -12.50
C GLN A 251 -14.70 -32.36 -11.33
N ARG A 252 -14.41 -31.10 -10.97
CA ARG A 252 -15.12 -30.39 -9.90
C ARG A 252 -16.28 -29.56 -10.43
N THR A 253 -17.22 -29.31 -9.53
CA THR A 253 -18.29 -28.35 -9.78
C THR A 253 -17.73 -26.93 -9.80
N ARG A 254 -18.47 -26.01 -10.43
CA ARG A 254 -18.13 -24.58 -10.46
C ARG A 254 -17.96 -24.03 -9.04
N ASP A 255 -18.85 -24.40 -8.11
CA ASP A 255 -18.84 -23.89 -6.74
C ASP A 255 -17.60 -24.36 -5.97
N GLU A 256 -17.14 -25.60 -6.18
CA GLU A 256 -15.91 -26.11 -5.58
C GLU A 256 -14.67 -25.40 -6.12
N LEU A 257 -14.61 -25.16 -7.44
CA LEU A 257 -13.52 -24.40 -8.05
C LEU A 257 -13.50 -22.95 -7.57
N LEU A 258 -14.68 -22.33 -7.41
CA LEU A 258 -14.79 -20.97 -6.89
C LEU A 258 -14.33 -20.87 -5.43
N ARG A 259 -14.56 -21.90 -4.60
CA ARG A 259 -14.00 -21.95 -3.23
C ARG A 259 -12.47 -21.98 -3.24
N VAL A 260 -11.87 -22.81 -4.11
CA VAL A 260 -10.40 -22.86 -4.26
C VAL A 260 -9.88 -21.52 -4.78
N LEU A 261 -10.55 -20.93 -5.78
CA LEU A 261 -10.20 -19.61 -6.31
C LEU A 261 -10.25 -18.53 -5.21
N ALA A 262 -11.29 -18.54 -4.37
CA ALA A 262 -11.44 -17.59 -3.29
C ALA A 262 -10.27 -17.64 -2.29
N PHE A 263 -9.84 -18.86 -1.95
CA PHE A 263 -8.66 -19.04 -1.10
C PHE A 263 -7.37 -18.54 -1.78
N VAL A 264 -7.15 -18.84 -3.06
CA VAL A 264 -5.99 -18.35 -3.80
C VAL A 264 -5.98 -16.82 -3.86
N ALA A 265 -7.12 -16.20 -4.15
CA ALA A 265 -7.29 -14.75 -4.20
C ALA A 265 -7.04 -14.10 -2.83
N ALA A 266 -7.56 -14.69 -1.74
CA ALA A 266 -7.37 -14.21 -0.38
C ALA A 266 -5.90 -14.14 0.04
N ASN A 267 -5.09 -15.12 -0.37
CA ASN A 267 -3.65 -15.13 -0.07
C ASN A 267 -2.85 -14.10 -0.91
N ALA A 268 -3.47 -13.47 -1.91
CA ALA A 268 -2.85 -12.42 -2.73
C ALA A 268 -3.19 -11.00 -2.24
N VAL A 269 -4.08 -10.83 -1.26
CA VAL A 269 -4.51 -9.50 -0.78
C VAL A 269 -3.35 -8.75 -0.10
N ASN A 270 -2.97 -7.61 -0.69
CA ASN A 270 -1.93 -6.72 -0.16
C ASN A 270 -2.43 -5.27 -0.08
N ALA A 271 -2.93 -4.86 1.07
CA ALA A 271 -3.31 -3.48 1.38
C ALA A 271 -2.43 -2.89 2.51
N VAL A 272 -1.15 -3.30 2.55
CA VAL A 272 -0.19 -2.86 3.58
C VAL A 272 0.47 -1.55 3.17
N GLN A 273 0.40 -0.55 4.03
CA GLN A 273 1.13 0.69 3.86
C GLN A 273 2.55 0.54 4.43
N GLY A 274 3.54 0.52 3.54
CA GLY A 274 4.95 0.39 3.88
C GLY A 274 5.52 1.64 4.56
N LYS A 275 6.71 1.50 5.15
CA LYS A 275 7.41 2.62 5.79
C LYS A 275 7.77 3.68 4.73
N GLY A 276 7.23 4.89 4.88
CA GLY A 276 7.47 6.00 3.96
C GLY A 276 6.64 5.94 2.68
N GLU A 277 5.70 4.98 2.58
CA GLU A 277 4.74 4.93 1.49
C GLU A 277 3.60 5.94 1.75
N ARG A 278 3.20 6.67 0.70
CA ARG A 278 2.03 7.55 0.76
C ARG A 278 0.76 6.73 0.99
N SER A 279 -0.26 7.34 1.60
CA SER A 279 -1.53 6.69 1.90
C SER A 279 -2.50 6.65 0.72
N ASP A 280 -2.25 7.41 -0.34
CA ASP A 280 -3.12 7.66 -1.49
C ASP A 280 -2.76 6.82 -2.73
N THR A 281 -2.00 5.74 -2.57
CA THR A 281 -1.64 4.89 -3.71
C THR A 281 -2.84 4.09 -4.24
N ASP A 282 -2.86 3.85 -5.56
CA ASP A 282 -3.92 3.06 -6.21
C ASP A 282 -4.15 1.69 -5.56
N ARG A 283 -3.06 1.06 -5.09
CA ARG A 283 -3.13 -0.22 -4.37
C ARG A 283 -3.94 -0.10 -3.08
N LEU A 284 -3.69 0.94 -2.28
CA LEU A 284 -4.40 1.17 -1.02
C LEU A 284 -5.85 1.62 -1.27
N ALA A 285 -6.08 2.45 -2.29
CA ALA A 285 -7.42 2.85 -2.73
C ALA A 285 -8.27 1.65 -3.18
N HIS A 286 -7.71 0.74 -3.99
CA HIS A 286 -8.38 -0.51 -4.35
C HIS A 286 -8.59 -1.42 -3.14
N GLY A 287 -7.62 -1.48 -2.21
CA GLY A 287 -7.78 -2.17 -0.93
C GLY A 287 -8.98 -1.68 -0.13
N ALA A 288 -9.23 -0.37 -0.10
CA ALA A 288 -10.41 0.22 0.55
C ALA A 288 -11.72 -0.22 -0.12
N LYS A 289 -11.79 -0.20 -1.46
CA LYS A 289 -12.96 -0.69 -2.22
C LYS A 289 -13.22 -2.18 -1.97
N LEU A 290 -12.17 -3.00 -1.91
CA LEU A 290 -12.30 -4.41 -1.59
C LEU A 290 -12.79 -4.63 -0.15
N ALA A 291 -12.29 -3.86 0.83
CA ALA A 291 -12.76 -3.95 2.22
C ALA A 291 -14.25 -3.57 2.35
N GLN A 292 -14.70 -2.56 1.59
CA GLN A 292 -16.10 -2.16 1.52
C GLN A 292 -16.98 -3.25 0.89
N ALA A 293 -16.57 -3.82 -0.25
CA ALA A 293 -17.28 -4.91 -0.92
C ALA A 293 -17.44 -6.13 0.00
N LEU A 294 -16.41 -6.43 0.79
CA LEU A 294 -16.42 -7.50 1.79
C LEU A 294 -17.27 -7.19 3.02
N SER A 295 -17.77 -5.96 3.17
CA SER A 295 -18.41 -5.46 4.39
C SER A 295 -17.52 -5.70 5.62
N LEU A 296 -16.21 -5.43 5.48
CA LEU A 296 -15.22 -5.76 6.51
C LEU A 296 -15.47 -4.97 7.80
N ASP A 297 -15.75 -5.69 8.88
CA ASP A 297 -15.75 -5.16 10.24
C ASP A 297 -14.51 -5.64 11.02
N MET A 298 -13.56 -4.73 11.25
CA MET A 298 -12.34 -5.04 11.99
C MET A 298 -12.58 -5.37 13.47
N ARG A 299 -13.76 -5.06 14.04
CA ARG A 299 -14.11 -5.44 15.43
C ARG A 299 -14.15 -6.96 15.62
N ALA A 300 -14.43 -7.72 14.57
CA ALA A 300 -14.39 -9.18 14.60
C ALA A 300 -12.96 -9.74 14.63
N TRP A 301 -11.96 -8.94 14.25
CA TRP A 301 -10.58 -9.41 14.00
C TRP A 301 -9.54 -8.78 14.91
N PHE A 302 -9.84 -7.62 15.49
CA PHE A 302 -8.91 -6.86 16.31
C PHE A 302 -9.60 -6.14 17.46
N VAL A 303 -8.98 -6.24 18.65
CA VAL A 303 -9.35 -5.48 19.84
C VAL A 303 -8.14 -4.66 20.30
N PRO A 304 -8.22 -3.32 20.33
CA PRO A 304 -7.13 -2.47 20.81
C PRO A 304 -6.83 -2.74 22.29
N GLY A 305 -5.58 -3.02 22.60
CA GLY A 305 -5.09 -3.32 23.94
C GLY A 305 -3.73 -2.69 24.22
N ALA A 306 -3.27 -2.80 25.46
CA ALA A 306 -2.05 -2.18 25.96
C ALA A 306 -0.81 -2.71 25.23
N GLU A 307 -0.78 -4.00 24.93
CA GLU A 307 0.37 -4.64 24.29
C GLU A 307 0.40 -4.46 22.76
N ASN A 308 -0.76 -4.58 22.11
CA ASN A 308 -0.85 -4.60 20.64
C ASN A 308 -0.99 -3.20 20.01
N TYR A 309 -1.50 -2.20 20.75
CA TYR A 309 -1.78 -0.86 20.24
C TYR A 309 -1.32 0.26 21.19
N PHE A 310 -1.94 0.43 22.37
CA PHE A 310 -1.75 1.64 23.20
C PHE A 310 -0.31 1.78 23.71
N GLY A 311 0.38 0.69 24.04
CA GLY A 311 1.79 0.73 24.47
C GLY A 311 2.74 1.21 23.37
N ARG A 312 2.32 1.15 22.10
CA ARG A 312 3.10 1.54 20.93
C ARG A 312 2.91 2.99 20.54
N LEU A 313 1.87 3.66 21.06
CA LEU A 313 1.65 5.10 20.89
C LEU A 313 2.55 5.91 21.82
N ASN A 314 2.74 7.19 21.50
CA ASN A 314 3.25 8.15 22.49
C ASN A 314 2.13 8.49 23.51
N ARG A 315 2.47 9.20 24.57
CA ARG A 315 1.51 9.55 25.62
C ARG A 315 0.29 10.31 25.08
N THR A 316 0.53 11.31 24.24
CA THR A 316 -0.51 12.15 23.66
C THR A 316 -1.48 11.34 22.81
N GLY A 317 -0.98 10.41 21.98
CA GLY A 317 -1.81 9.54 21.16
C GLY A 317 -2.67 8.56 21.97
N VAL A 318 -2.21 8.10 23.14
CA VAL A 318 -3.05 7.29 24.03
C VAL A 318 -4.19 8.12 24.61
N LEU A 319 -3.93 9.37 25.01
CA LEU A 319 -4.98 10.28 25.51
C LEU A 319 -5.98 10.63 24.40
N ALA A 320 -5.49 10.97 23.21
CA ALA A 320 -6.34 11.26 22.05
C ALA A 320 -7.25 10.08 21.67
N ALA A 321 -6.76 8.84 21.76
CA ALA A 321 -7.59 7.66 21.54
C ALA A 321 -8.67 7.48 22.62
N ILE A 322 -8.38 7.84 23.88
CA ILE A 322 -9.39 7.83 24.96
C ILE A 322 -10.42 8.93 24.74
N ASP A 323 -9.98 10.13 24.38
CA ASP A 323 -10.86 11.26 24.06
C ASP A 323 -11.79 10.94 22.91
N GLU A 324 -11.26 10.39 21.82
CA GLU A 324 -12.09 9.99 20.68
C GLU A 324 -13.09 8.88 21.03
N ALA A 325 -12.71 7.96 21.93
CA ALA A 325 -13.59 6.85 22.33
C ALA A 325 -14.65 7.24 23.38
N GLN A 326 -14.39 8.26 24.21
CA GLN A 326 -15.21 8.59 25.39
C GLN A 326 -15.58 10.08 25.51
N GLY A 327 -15.21 10.91 24.54
CA GLY A 327 -15.37 12.36 24.52
C GLY A 327 -14.20 13.11 25.17
N ALA A 328 -13.98 12.90 26.46
CA ALA A 328 -12.88 13.55 27.19
C ALA A 328 -12.32 12.67 28.31
N HIS A 329 -11.00 12.61 28.42
CA HIS A 329 -10.28 11.85 29.40
C HIS A 329 -10.28 12.55 30.76
N ALA A 330 -10.31 11.76 31.83
CA ALA A 330 -10.27 12.31 33.19
C ALA A 330 -8.88 12.93 33.50
N PRO A 331 -8.78 14.08 34.20
CA PRO A 331 -7.50 14.74 34.53
C PRO A 331 -6.52 13.89 35.35
N ALA A 332 -7.00 12.81 35.98
CA ALA A 332 -6.14 11.86 36.67
C ALA A 332 -5.21 11.09 35.70
N LEU A 333 -5.63 10.92 34.44
CA LEU A 333 -4.88 10.21 33.41
C LEU A 333 -3.62 10.99 32.99
N ASP A 334 -3.63 12.33 33.09
CA ASP A 334 -2.50 13.22 32.83
C ASP A 334 -1.29 13.01 33.75
N LYS A 335 -1.47 12.34 34.89
CA LYS A 335 -0.38 12.08 35.84
C LYS A 335 0.17 10.65 35.79
N LEU A 336 -0.50 9.75 35.08
CA LEU A 336 -0.08 8.34 34.98
C LEU A 336 1.20 8.18 34.15
N LYS A 337 1.99 7.14 34.40
CA LYS A 337 3.10 6.80 33.50
C LYS A 337 2.55 6.19 32.20
N LYS A 338 3.31 6.28 31.10
CA LYS A 338 2.86 5.77 29.77
C LYS A 338 2.39 4.31 29.82
N THR A 339 3.12 3.44 30.51
CA THR A 339 2.80 2.00 30.60
C THR A 339 1.49 1.77 31.36
N GLU A 340 1.27 2.49 32.46
CA GLU A 340 0.02 2.45 33.24
C GLU A 340 -1.14 3.05 32.45
N LEU A 341 -0.88 4.13 31.72
CA LEU A 341 -1.86 4.79 30.85
C LEU A 341 -2.33 3.84 29.73
N ALA A 342 -1.43 3.07 29.12
CA ALA A 342 -1.78 2.10 28.08
C ALA A 342 -2.70 0.97 28.61
N VAL A 343 -2.42 0.44 29.81
CA VAL A 343 -3.28 -0.55 30.48
C VAL A 343 -4.64 0.06 30.83
N ARG A 344 -4.64 1.33 31.26
CA ARG A 344 -5.89 2.02 31.58
C ARG A 344 -6.74 2.31 30.34
N ALA A 345 -6.10 2.67 29.22
CA ALA A 345 -6.76 2.88 27.93
C ALA A 345 -7.46 1.61 27.44
N GLU A 346 -6.80 0.44 27.52
CA GLU A 346 -7.40 -0.85 27.19
C GLU A 346 -8.70 -1.08 27.96
N GLY A 347 -8.68 -0.94 29.29
CA GLY A 347 -9.89 -1.14 30.10
C GLY A 347 -11.00 -0.14 29.83
N LEU A 348 -10.68 1.10 29.45
CA LEU A 348 -11.64 2.13 29.11
C LEU A 348 -12.27 1.90 27.72
N ILE A 349 -11.49 1.40 26.77
CA ILE A 349 -11.89 1.29 25.36
C ILE A 349 -12.49 -0.10 25.02
N ALA A 350 -12.19 -1.15 25.79
CA ALA A 350 -12.58 -2.53 25.48
C ALA A 350 -14.06 -2.75 25.11
N ASN A 351 -14.99 -1.95 25.64
CA ASN A 351 -16.44 -2.09 25.40
C ASN A 351 -17.07 -0.97 24.58
N THR A 352 -16.28 -0.02 24.06
CA THR A 352 -16.84 1.11 23.30
C THR A 352 -17.01 0.78 21.82
N GLY A 353 -16.43 -0.32 21.34
CA GLY A 353 -16.39 -0.66 19.91
C GLY A 353 -15.49 0.28 19.10
N TRP A 354 -14.71 1.13 19.78
CA TRP A 354 -13.77 2.04 19.13
C TRP A 354 -12.64 1.26 18.45
N LEU A 355 -12.26 1.74 17.27
CA LEU A 355 -11.15 1.22 16.48
C LEU A 355 -10.22 2.37 16.07
N PRO A 356 -8.91 2.12 15.90
CA PRO A 356 -7.98 3.03 15.25
C PRO A 356 -8.49 3.44 13.85
N ALA A 357 -8.21 4.67 13.43
CA ALA A 357 -8.66 5.20 12.13
C ALA A 357 -8.36 4.26 10.95
N LEU A 358 -7.16 3.65 10.91
CA LEU A 358 -6.77 2.70 9.86
C LEU A 358 -7.68 1.47 9.75
N PHE A 359 -8.35 1.08 10.84
CA PHE A 359 -9.27 -0.06 10.91
C PHE A 359 -10.72 0.28 10.62
N ARG A 360 -11.05 1.56 10.50
CA ARG A 360 -12.38 1.99 10.09
C ARG A 360 -12.50 1.76 8.59
N THR A 361 -13.54 1.05 8.19
CA THR A 361 -13.91 0.91 6.78
C THR A 361 -14.77 2.12 6.45
N PRO A 362 -14.45 2.91 5.41
CA PRO A 362 -15.32 4.00 4.99
C PRO A 362 -16.71 3.41 4.70
N SER A 363 -17.76 3.99 5.30
CA SER A 363 -19.12 3.59 4.97
C SER A 363 -19.35 3.88 3.49
N ALA A 364 -20.09 3.03 2.79
CA ALA A 364 -20.65 3.43 1.50
C ALA A 364 -21.48 4.69 1.71
N ALA A 365 -21.12 5.76 1.00
CA ALA A 365 -21.98 6.92 0.80
C ALA A 365 -23.20 6.51 -0.02
#